data_AF-A0A1I7S6T6-F1
#
_entry.id   AF-A0A1I7S6T6-F1
#
_cell.length_a   1.000
_cell.length_b   1.000
_cell.length_c   1.000
_cell.angle_alpha   90.00
_cell.angle_beta   90.00
_cell.angle_gamma   90.00
#
_symmetry.space_group_name_H-M   'P 1'
#
loop_
_entity.id
_entity.type
_entity.pdbx_description
1 polymer ?
#
loop_
_entity_poly.entity_id
_entity_poly.type
_entity_poly.pdbx_seq_one_letter_code
_entity_poly.pdbx_strand_id
1 'polypeptide(L)'
;MTRHNLMAVPYMVLTPLAVNSLEKRWAWFRARPFLSGPFQTAMCGVILMLSTPLCCAIFPQKAQIKVGDLEPEVRDQIRALPNPPEVVYYNKGL
;
A
#
# COMPACT_ATOMS: atom_id res chain seq x y z
N MET A 1 -9.47 1.92 9.55
CA MET A 1 -8.62 3.12 9.38
C MET A 1 -7.10 2.83 9.36
N THR A 2 -6.64 1.61 9.65
CA THR A 2 -5.19 1.28 9.81
C THR A 2 -4.48 0.63 8.62
N ARG A 3 -5.19 0.29 7.54
CA ARG A 3 -4.65 -0.50 6.42
C ARG A 3 -3.92 0.35 5.35
N HIS A 4 -4.48 1.49 4.95
CA HIS A 4 -3.86 2.36 3.93
C HIS A 4 -2.52 3.01 4.36
N ASN A 5 -2.26 3.18 5.65
CA ASN A 5 -1.08 3.90 6.13
C ASN A 5 0.21 3.07 6.16
N LEU A 6 0.15 1.76 5.89
CA LEU A 6 1.34 0.90 5.80
C LEU A 6 2.21 1.19 4.57
N MET A 7 1.66 1.83 3.53
CA MET A 7 2.40 2.11 2.30
C MET A 7 3.43 3.23 2.48
N ALA A 8 3.10 4.24 3.31
CA ALA A 8 3.87 5.48 3.38
C ALA A 8 4.85 5.55 4.56
N VAL A 9 4.53 4.86 5.66
CA VAL A 9 5.38 4.81 6.86
C VAL A 9 6.81 4.33 6.58
N PRO A 10 7.06 3.31 5.73
CA PRO A 10 8.41 2.78 5.52
C PRO A 10 9.36 3.84 4.98
N TYR A 11 8.99 4.57 3.92
CA TYR A 11 9.90 5.55 3.33
C TYR A 11 10.00 6.84 4.17
N MET A 12 8.91 7.25 4.84
CA MET A 12 8.91 8.44 5.70
C MET A 12 9.82 8.27 6.93
N VAL A 13 10.00 7.04 7.43
CA VAL A 13 10.84 6.76 8.60
C VAL A 13 12.25 6.31 8.20
N LEU A 14 12.37 5.38 7.23
CA LEU A 14 13.67 4.77 6.91
C LEU A 14 14.60 5.74 6.19
N THR A 15 14.08 6.58 5.30
CA THR A 15 14.91 7.50 4.51
C THR A 15 15.64 8.53 5.38
N PRO A 16 14.99 9.30 6.29
CA PRO A 16 15.70 10.26 7.13
C PRO A 16 16.67 9.59 8.11
N LEU A 17 16.34 8.40 8.62
CA LEU A 17 17.24 7.64 9.49
C LEU A 17 18.50 7.18 8.75
N ALA A 18 18.36 6.73 7.51
CA ALA A 18 19.48 6.29 6.68
C ALA A 18 20.40 7.47 6.33
N VAL A 19 19.85 8.58 5.84
CA VAL A 19 20.62 9.80 5.49
C VAL A 19 21.37 10.33 6.72
N ASN A 20 20.70 10.46 7.87
CA ASN A 20 21.31 10.92 9.13
C ASN A 20 22.42 9.98 9.63
N SER A 21 22.24 8.67 9.43
CA SER A 21 23.27 7.68 9.81
C SER A 21 24.51 7.74 8.90
N LEU A 22 24.30 7.96 7.59
CA LEU A 22 25.35 8.13 6.60
C LEU A 22 26.15 9.42 6.84
N GLU A 23 25.48 10.54 7.09
CA GLU A 23 26.15 11.82 7.42
C GLU A 23 27.03 11.73 8.67
N LYS A 24 26.60 10.96 9.69
CA LYS A 24 27.36 10.78 10.93
C LYS A 24 28.54 9.83 10.78
N ARG A 25 28.39 8.75 10.02
CA ARG A 25 29.44 7.72 9.89
C ARG A 25 30.47 8.03 8.80
N TRP A 26 30.10 8.78 7.75
CA TRP A 26 30.93 8.93 6.54
C TRP A 26 31.29 10.40 6.31
N ALA A 27 32.53 10.77 6.66
CA ALA A 27 33.05 12.13 6.50
C ALA A 27 33.01 12.64 5.05
N TRP A 28 33.19 11.76 4.07
CA TRP A 28 33.08 12.09 2.63
C TRP A 28 31.67 12.52 2.22
N PHE A 29 30.64 11.88 2.80
CA PHE A 29 29.24 12.21 2.51
C PHE A 29 28.87 13.55 3.16
N ARG A 30 29.33 13.78 4.39
CA ARG A 30 29.18 15.06 5.10
C ARG A 30 29.87 16.23 4.39
N ALA A 31 31.02 15.98 3.76
CA ALA A 31 31.75 16.99 2.99
C ALA A 31 31.06 17.39 1.68
N ARG A 32 30.01 16.67 1.26
CA ARG A 32 29.28 16.89 -0.01
C ARG A 32 27.77 16.98 0.23
N PRO A 33 27.29 18.06 0.88
CA PRO A 33 25.89 18.20 1.26
C PRO A 33 24.91 18.18 0.08
N PHE A 34 25.36 18.51 -1.14
CA PHE A 34 24.54 18.42 -2.36
C PHE A 34 24.14 16.98 -2.74
N LEU A 35 24.82 15.95 -2.22
CA LEU A 35 24.46 14.54 -2.44
C LEU A 35 23.29 14.07 -1.57
N SER A 36 22.96 14.78 -0.50
CA SER A 36 21.89 14.39 0.44
C SER A 36 20.52 14.31 -0.24
N GLY A 37 20.16 15.34 -1.02
CA GLY A 37 18.89 15.40 -1.75
C GLY A 37 18.74 14.27 -2.78
N PRO A 38 19.65 14.13 -3.75
CA PRO A 38 19.61 13.03 -4.73
C PRO A 38 19.60 11.65 -4.08
N PHE A 39 20.37 11.44 -3.01
CA PHE A 39 20.40 10.17 -2.28
C PHE A 39 19.07 9.88 -1.57
N GLN A 40 18.48 10.88 -0.92
CA GLN A 40 17.16 10.78 -0.31
C GLN A 40 16.07 10.48 -1.35
N THR A 41 16.07 11.16 -2.49
CA THR A 41 15.13 10.90 -3.59
C THR A 41 15.29 9.50 -4.15
N ALA A 42 16.53 9.04 -4.37
CA ALA A 42 16.81 7.70 -4.85
C ALA A 42 16.34 6.62 -3.87
N MET A 43 16.64 6.78 -2.57
CA MET A 43 16.16 5.86 -1.53
C MET A 43 14.64 5.82 -1.45
N CYS A 44 13.97 6.97 -1.46
CA CYS A 44 12.51 7.03 -1.52
C CYS A 44 11.99 6.27 -2.73
N GLY A 45 12.53 6.51 -3.93
CA GLY A 45 12.12 5.82 -5.15
C GLY A 45 12.25 4.30 -5.07
N VAL A 46 13.36 3.79 -4.53
CA VAL A 46 13.55 2.35 -4.33
C VAL A 46 12.53 1.77 -3.34
N ILE A 47 12.32 2.42 -2.19
CA ILE A 47 11.36 1.96 -1.19
C ILE A 47 9.93 2.00 -1.74
N LEU A 48 9.57 3.02 -2.52
CA LEU A 48 8.27 3.15 -3.19
C LEU A 48 8.06 2.05 -4.23
N MET A 49 9.07 1.75 -5.06
CA MET A 49 8.99 0.67 -6.04
C MET A 49 8.74 -0.70 -5.40
N LEU A 50 9.31 -0.96 -4.22
CA LEU A 50 9.08 -2.21 -3.49
C LEU A 50 7.77 -2.20 -2.71
N SER A 51 7.36 -1.03 -2.20
CA SER A 51 6.13 -0.90 -1.40
C SER A 51 4.88 -1.19 -2.23
N THR A 52 4.82 -0.76 -3.49
CA THR A 52 3.65 -0.99 -4.37
C THR A 52 3.28 -2.48 -4.53
N PRO A 53 4.17 -3.39 -4.98
CA PRO A 53 3.83 -4.81 -5.09
C PRO A 53 3.53 -5.45 -3.73
N LEU A 54 4.21 -5.01 -2.65
CA LEU A 54 3.96 -5.51 -1.30
C LEU A 54 2.56 -5.11 -0.78
N CYS A 55 2.13 -3.88 -1.04
CA CYS A 55 0.82 -3.40 -0.61
C CYS A 55 -0.31 -4.08 -1.39
N CYS A 56 -0.10 -4.34 -2.69
CA CYS A 56 -1.02 -5.14 -3.49
C CYS A 56 -1.14 -6.59 -2.99
N ALA A 57 -0.09 -7.16 -2.38
CA ALA A 57 -0.13 -8.49 -1.77
C ALA A 57 -0.80 -8.49 -0.39
N ILE A 58 -0.56 -7.45 0.42
CA ILE A 58 -1.12 -7.31 1.78
C ILE A 58 -2.62 -6.98 1.73
N PHE A 59 -3.07 -6.27 0.69
CA PHE A 59 -4.47 -5.90 0.51
C PHE A 59 -5.09 -6.67 -0.66
N PRO A 60 -5.74 -7.82 -0.41
CA PRO A 60 -6.40 -8.55 -1.48
C PRO A 60 -7.49 -7.67 -2.10
N GLN A 61 -7.37 -7.44 -3.42
CA GLN A 61 -8.32 -6.63 -4.18
C GLN A 61 -9.72 -7.26 -4.20
N LYS A 62 -9.84 -8.58 -4.03
CA LYS A 62 -11.13 -9.27 -3.91
C LYS A 62 -11.62 -9.27 -2.46
N ALA A 63 -12.77 -8.67 -2.23
CA ALA A 63 -13.52 -8.82 -0.99
C ALA A 63 -14.75 -9.70 -1.19
N GLN A 64 -15.20 -10.31 -0.09
CA GLN A 64 -16.40 -11.13 -0.04
C GLN A 64 -17.48 -10.36 0.72
N ILE A 65 -18.73 -10.52 0.29
CA ILE A 65 -19.91 -9.97 0.98
C ILE A 65 -21.05 -10.98 0.91
N LYS A 66 -21.82 -11.11 1.99
CA LYS A 66 -23.02 -11.95 2.01
C LYS A 66 -24.11 -11.27 1.19
N VAL A 67 -24.86 -12.05 0.43
CA VAL A 67 -25.97 -11.55 -0.37
C VAL A 67 -27.07 -10.92 0.50
N GLY A 68 -27.19 -11.33 1.76
CA GLY A 68 -28.10 -10.69 2.73
C GLY A 68 -27.77 -9.23 3.05
N ASP A 69 -26.49 -8.87 2.97
CA ASP A 69 -25.97 -7.52 3.29
C ASP A 69 -25.96 -6.59 2.06
N LEU A 70 -26.36 -7.08 0.88
CA LEU A 70 -26.45 -6.29 -0.35
C LEU A 70 -27.72 -5.43 -0.38
N GLU A 71 -27.68 -4.36 -1.18
CA GLU A 71 -28.86 -3.55 -1.49
C GLU A 71 -30.02 -4.40 -2.04
N PRO A 72 -31.28 -4.04 -1.72
CA PRO A 72 -32.44 -4.87 -2.05
C PRO A 72 -32.53 -5.22 -3.53
N GLU A 73 -32.30 -4.24 -4.40
CA GLU A 73 -32.39 -4.40 -5.86
C GLU A 73 -31.39 -5.44 -6.38
N VAL A 74 -30.14 -5.37 -5.92
CA VAL A 74 -29.06 -6.30 -6.31
C VAL A 74 -29.30 -7.68 -5.72
N ARG A 75 -29.75 -7.74 -4.47
CA ARG A 75 -30.08 -8.98 -3.77
C ARG A 75 -31.19 -9.75 -4.46
N ASP A 76 -32.25 -9.07 -4.88
CA ASP A 76 -33.40 -9.71 -5.52
C ASP A 76 -33.05 -10.23 -6.92
N GLN A 77 -32.19 -9.50 -7.66
CA GLN A 77 -31.61 -9.99 -8.92
C GLN A 77 -30.79 -11.27 -8.73
N ILE A 78 -29.96 -11.35 -7.69
CA ILE A 78 -29.14 -12.53 -7.39
C ILE A 78 -30.02 -13.71 -6.97
N ARG A 79 -31.07 -13.47 -6.18
CA ARG A 79 -32.02 -14.51 -5.72
C ARG A 79 -32.87 -15.10 -6.85
N ALA A 80 -33.08 -14.36 -7.93
CA ALA A 80 -33.80 -14.84 -9.11
C ALA A 80 -32.97 -15.80 -9.98
N LEU A 81 -31.67 -15.98 -9.70
CA LEU A 81 -30.83 -16.95 -10.40
C LEU A 81 -31.25 -18.39 -10.07
N PRO A 82 -31.10 -19.35 -11.02
CA PRO A 82 -31.50 -20.74 -10.82
C PRO A 82 -30.73 -21.47 -9.70
N ASN A 83 -29.56 -20.96 -9.30
CA ASN A 83 -28.80 -21.43 -8.15
C ASN A 83 -28.12 -20.22 -7.45
N PRO A 84 -28.84 -19.52 -6.55
CA PRO A 84 -28.37 -18.26 -6.00
C PRO A 84 -27.26 -18.50 -4.95
N PRO A 85 -26.08 -17.87 -5.07
CA PRO A 85 -25.02 -17.99 -4.08
C PRO A 85 -25.36 -17.23 -2.80
N GLU A 86 -24.85 -17.68 -1.65
CA GLU A 86 -24.98 -16.93 -0.38
C GLU A 86 -23.94 -15.80 -0.23
N VAL A 87 -22.81 -15.92 -0.94
CA VAL A 87 -21.67 -14.99 -0.88
C VAL A 87 -21.23 -14.63 -2.29
N VAL A 88 -20.99 -13.34 -2.52
CA VAL A 88 -20.44 -12.81 -3.78
C VAL A 88 -19.13 -12.08 -3.53
N TYR A 89 -18.34 -11.96 -4.60
CA TYR A 89 -17.03 -11.32 -4.58
C TYR A 89 -17.06 -10.05 -5.41
N TYR A 90 -16.43 -8.99 -4.91
CA TYR A 90 -16.27 -7.73 -5.64
C TYR A 90 -14.84 -7.23 -5.52
N ASN A 91 -14.44 -6.39 -6.47
CA ASN A 91 -13.17 -5.69 -6.39
C ASN A 91 -13.33 -4.49 -5.45
N LYS A 92 -12.50 -4.39 -4.42
CA LYS A 92 -12.49 -3.31 -3.41
C LYS A 92 -12.17 -1.93 -4.00
N GLY A 93 -11.69 -1.88 -5.24
CA GLY A 93 -11.06 -0.70 -5.82
C GLY A 93 -9.58 -0.65 -5.46
N LEU A 94 -8.82 0.12 -6.24
CA LEU A 94 -7.48 0.58 -5.87
C LEU A 94 -7.61 1.85 -5.03
#